data_AF-A0A2E0Y2W5-F1
#
_entry.id   AF-A0A2E0Y2W5-F1
#
_cell.length_a   1.000
_cell.length_b   1.000
_cell.length_c   1.000
_cell.angle_alpha   90.00
_cell.angle_beta   90.00
_cell.angle_gamma   90.00
#
_symmetry.space_group_name_H-M   'P 1'
#
loop_
_entity.id
_entity.type
_entity.pdbx_description
1 polymer ?
#
loop_
_entity_poly.entity_id
_entity_poly.type
_entity_poly.pdbx_seq_one_letter_code
_entity_poly.pdbx_strand_id
1 'polypeptide(L)'
;MDFPAPGRAVASTPCICEMKSRMTSSNNNQADTASTSSCPERVLIADDEHMIATGMRSNLEDLGYEVIGPAKNGQVALDLCRLEHPDLAILDIRMPEMDGLEAAGKIFGELGIPVVILSAYSDPEYVLAGNKIGVFGYLLKPVTRDQLHVSLEVAWARYQDWAEQNEETDELRIRLEQRKIIEQAKWIIVKSKNVEEPDAMRMLQKQARNNRKSLIDVAQAVVDSQNLLGD
;
A
#
# COMPACT_ATOMS: atom_id res chain seq x y z
N MET A 1 39.32 3.78 -1.95
CA MET A 1 39.05 2.33 -2.00
C MET A 1 37.61 2.21 -2.45
N ASP A 2 37.45 1.82 -3.71
CA ASP A 2 36.20 1.79 -4.44
C ASP A 2 35.22 0.78 -3.85
N PHE A 3 33.96 1.19 -3.69
CA PHE A 3 32.84 0.29 -3.44
C PHE A 3 32.50 -0.43 -4.75
N PRO A 4 32.32 -1.76 -4.76
CA PRO A 4 31.84 -2.45 -5.95
C PRO A 4 30.35 -2.15 -6.14
N ALA A 5 29.97 -1.78 -7.36
CA ALA A 5 28.58 -1.71 -7.78
C ALA A 5 27.97 -3.14 -7.82
N PRO A 6 26.74 -3.37 -7.33
CA PRO A 6 26.05 -4.60 -7.62
C PRO A 6 25.37 -4.48 -8.98
N GLY A 7 26.07 -4.93 -10.02
CA GLY A 7 25.46 -5.30 -11.29
C GLY A 7 25.32 -6.82 -11.37
N ARG A 8 24.09 -7.32 -11.44
CA ARG A 8 23.75 -8.50 -12.25
C ARG A 8 22.24 -8.57 -12.44
N ALA A 9 21.81 -8.34 -13.67
CA ALA A 9 20.51 -8.81 -14.15
C ALA A 9 20.49 -10.33 -13.98
N VAL A 10 19.71 -10.83 -13.04
CA VAL A 10 19.41 -12.25 -12.90
C VAL A 10 18.29 -12.53 -13.88
N ALA A 11 18.53 -13.46 -14.82
CA ALA A 11 17.48 -13.95 -15.70
C ALA A 11 16.32 -14.45 -14.83
N SER A 12 15.14 -13.84 -14.99
CA SER A 12 13.93 -14.19 -14.26
C SER A 12 13.53 -15.62 -14.61
N THR A 13 13.81 -16.54 -13.68
CA THR A 13 13.16 -17.85 -13.69
C THR A 13 11.68 -17.59 -13.43
N PRO A 14 10.77 -18.05 -14.30
CA PRO A 14 9.36 -17.71 -14.16
C PRO A 14 8.82 -18.21 -12.83
N CYS A 15 8.11 -17.33 -12.12
CA CYS A 15 7.47 -17.67 -10.86
C CYS A 15 6.53 -18.87 -11.09
N ILE A 16 6.41 -19.79 -10.12
CA ILE A 16 5.55 -20.98 -10.24
C ILE A 16 4.09 -20.59 -10.56
N CYS A 17 3.67 -19.36 -10.22
CA CYS A 17 2.39 -18.77 -10.61
C CYS A 17 2.24 -18.58 -12.14
N GLU A 18 3.30 -18.18 -12.86
CA GLU A 18 3.29 -18.04 -14.33
C GLU A 18 3.08 -19.39 -15.04
N MET A 19 3.49 -20.50 -14.42
CA MET A 19 3.26 -21.85 -14.98
C MET A 19 1.78 -22.24 -14.95
N LYS A 20 0.97 -21.72 -14.00
CA LYS A 20 -0.48 -21.97 -13.94
C LYS A 20 -1.28 -21.11 -14.92
N SER A 21 -0.86 -19.86 -15.13
CA SER A 21 -1.48 -18.92 -16.10
C SER A 21 -1.52 -19.46 -17.54
N ARG A 22 -0.51 -20.24 -17.95
CA ARG A 22 -0.44 -20.84 -19.30
C ARG A 22 -1.44 -21.97 -19.55
N MET A 23 -2.13 -22.49 -18.53
CA MET A 23 -3.17 -23.52 -18.69
C MET A 23 -4.58 -22.97 -18.84
N THR A 24 -4.81 -21.67 -18.59
CA THR A 24 -6.14 -21.04 -18.67
C THR A 24 -6.14 -19.87 -19.64
N SER A 25 -5.83 -20.13 -20.92
CA SER A 25 -6.06 -19.14 -21.98
C SER A 25 -7.46 -19.32 -22.59
N SER A 26 -8.39 -18.46 -22.18
CA SER A 26 -9.51 -18.03 -23.02
C SER A 26 -10.00 -16.65 -22.58
N ASN A 27 -9.69 -15.65 -23.43
CA ASN A 27 -10.21 -14.27 -23.50
C ASN A 27 -10.12 -13.41 -22.22
N ASN A 28 -9.64 -12.17 -22.26
CA ASN A 28 -10.07 -11.10 -23.16
C ASN A 28 -9.09 -9.92 -23.15
N ASN A 29 -9.10 -9.11 -24.21
CA ASN A 29 -8.41 -7.82 -24.32
C ASN A 29 -8.98 -6.75 -23.37
N GLN A 30 -8.12 -6.06 -22.62
CA GLN A 30 -8.25 -4.62 -22.36
C GLN A 30 -6.93 -4.02 -21.85
N ALA A 31 -6.69 -2.78 -22.27
CA ALA A 31 -5.41 -2.07 -22.29
C ALA A 31 -5.05 -1.39 -20.95
N ASP A 32 -3.76 -1.43 -20.63
CA ASP A 32 -2.93 -0.42 -19.96
C ASP A 32 -3.59 0.56 -18.97
N THR A 33 -3.65 0.14 -17.70
CA THR A 33 -3.38 1.01 -16.54
C THR A 33 -2.88 0.13 -15.37
N ALA A 34 -1.65 0.39 -14.92
CA ALA A 34 -0.95 -0.20 -13.76
C ALA A 34 -1.01 -1.74 -13.64
N SER A 35 0.07 -2.39 -14.06
CA SER A 35 0.35 -3.81 -13.85
C SER A 35 0.37 -4.16 -12.35
N THR A 36 -0.77 -4.50 -11.77
CA THR A 36 -0.80 -5.25 -10.52
C THR A 36 -0.40 -6.68 -10.83
N SER A 37 0.86 -7.00 -10.60
CA SER A 37 1.38 -8.37 -10.68
C SER A 37 0.47 -9.30 -9.85
N SER A 38 0.06 -10.42 -10.45
CA SER A 38 -0.82 -11.41 -9.79
C SER A 38 -0.15 -12.10 -8.59
N CYS A 39 1.15 -11.91 -8.43
CA CYS A 39 1.96 -12.38 -7.31
C CYS A 39 2.92 -11.27 -6.87
N PRO A 40 3.26 -11.18 -5.57
CA PRO A 40 4.30 -10.26 -5.13
C PRO A 40 5.64 -10.73 -5.74
N GLU A 41 6.41 -9.84 -6.33
CA GLU A 41 7.70 -10.17 -6.93
C GLU A 41 8.82 -9.92 -5.92
N ARG A 42 8.68 -8.86 -5.11
CA ARG A 42 9.72 -8.38 -4.19
C ARG A 42 9.26 -8.50 -2.74
N VAL A 43 9.99 -9.28 -1.95
CA VAL A 43 9.64 -9.59 -0.56
C VAL A 43 10.76 -9.14 0.38
N LEU A 44 10.42 -8.29 1.35
CA LEU A 44 11.34 -7.94 2.45
C LEU A 44 11.30 -9.02 3.53
N ILE A 45 12.45 -9.37 4.10
CA ILE A 45 12.54 -10.21 5.30
C ILE A 45 13.17 -9.42 6.45
N ALA A 46 12.57 -9.48 7.64
CA ALA A 46 13.14 -9.00 8.89
C ALA A 46 13.09 -10.07 9.98
N ASP A 47 14.25 -10.40 10.53
CA ASP A 47 14.43 -11.39 11.58
C ASP A 47 15.77 -11.10 12.28
N ASP A 48 15.80 -11.06 13.62
CA ASP A 48 17.02 -10.81 14.39
C ASP A 48 17.94 -12.03 14.40
N GLU A 49 17.40 -13.23 14.19
CA GLU A 49 18.14 -14.47 14.03
C GLU A 49 18.65 -14.65 12.60
N HIS A 50 19.89 -14.20 12.35
CA HIS A 50 20.52 -14.21 11.02
C HIS A 50 20.48 -15.59 10.31
N MET A 51 20.60 -16.68 11.06
CA MET A 51 20.55 -18.05 10.50
C MET A 51 19.17 -18.38 9.93
N ILE A 52 18.10 -18.02 10.66
CA ILE A 52 16.71 -18.22 10.23
C ILE A 52 16.43 -17.33 9.02
N ALA A 53 16.82 -16.05 9.10
CA ALA A 53 16.67 -15.09 8.02
C ALA A 53 17.31 -15.57 6.70
N THR A 54 18.52 -16.12 6.78
CA THR A 54 19.26 -16.63 5.61
C THR A 54 18.60 -17.89 5.03
N GLY A 55 18.11 -18.79 5.88
CA GLY A 55 17.38 -19.97 5.43
C GLY A 55 16.07 -19.60 4.71
N MET A 56 15.31 -18.64 5.26
CA MET A 56 14.08 -18.14 4.64
C MET A 56 14.37 -17.43 3.31
N ARG A 57 15.43 -16.61 3.27
CA ARG A 57 15.87 -15.98 2.03
C ARG A 57 16.13 -17.00 0.93
N SER A 58 16.90 -18.06 1.21
CA SER A 58 17.18 -19.12 0.24
C SER A 58 15.89 -19.78 -0.24
N ASN A 59 14.95 -20.07 0.67
CA ASN A 59 13.67 -20.68 0.32
C ASN A 59 12.82 -19.78 -0.60
N LEU A 60 12.81 -18.47 -0.36
CA LEU A 60 12.06 -17.51 -1.18
C LEU A 60 12.73 -17.26 -2.54
N GLU A 61 14.05 -17.15 -2.58
CA GLU A 61 14.81 -17.06 -3.85
C GLU A 61 14.59 -18.31 -4.71
N ASP A 62 14.56 -19.51 -4.11
CA ASP A 62 14.25 -20.76 -4.80
C ASP A 62 12.80 -20.82 -5.33
N LEU A 63 11.88 -20.08 -4.72
CA LEU A 63 10.50 -19.93 -5.17
C LEU A 63 10.33 -18.87 -6.28
N GLY A 64 11.39 -18.12 -6.59
CA GLY A 64 11.42 -17.09 -7.64
C GLY A 64 11.11 -15.68 -7.15
N TYR A 65 11.09 -15.43 -5.84
CA TYR A 65 10.93 -14.08 -5.29
C TYR A 65 12.28 -13.34 -5.24
N GLU A 66 12.26 -12.03 -5.48
CA GLU A 66 13.37 -11.14 -5.19
C GLU A 66 13.33 -10.76 -3.70
N VAL A 67 14.35 -11.16 -2.95
CA VAL A 67 14.38 -10.94 -1.50
C VAL A 67 15.19 -9.69 -1.16
N ILE A 68 14.57 -8.76 -0.44
CA ILE A 68 15.22 -7.57 0.13
C ILE A 68 15.56 -7.87 1.60
N GLY A 69 16.74 -7.46 2.05
CA GLY A 69 17.23 -7.67 3.42
C GLY A 69 18.25 -8.82 3.55
N PRO A 70 18.41 -9.43 4.75
CA PRO A 70 17.52 -9.36 5.91
C PRO A 70 17.74 -8.15 6.82
N ALA A 71 16.64 -7.55 7.31
CA ALA A 71 16.67 -6.56 8.39
C ALA A 71 16.82 -7.25 9.75
N LYS A 72 17.60 -6.65 10.65
CA LYS A 72 17.87 -7.20 12.00
C LYS A 72 16.92 -6.69 13.08
N ASN A 73 16.12 -5.68 12.76
CA ASN A 73 15.16 -5.07 13.67
C ASN A 73 14.02 -4.40 12.87
N GLY A 74 12.93 -4.06 13.56
CA GLY A 74 11.77 -3.42 12.93
C GLY A 74 12.10 -2.06 12.29
N GLN A 75 13.03 -1.29 12.85
CA GLN A 75 13.37 0.05 12.36
C GLN A 75 14.09 -0.01 11.01
N VAL A 76 15.08 -0.89 10.91
CA VAL A 76 15.78 -1.18 9.65
C VAL A 76 14.81 -1.75 8.62
N ALA A 77 13.84 -2.58 9.03
CA ALA A 77 12.81 -3.08 8.13
C ALA A 77 11.96 -1.95 7.54
N LEU A 78 11.50 -1.01 8.38
CA LEU A 78 10.76 0.17 7.94
C LEU A 78 11.57 1.04 6.97
N ASP A 79 12.84 1.29 7.29
CA ASP A 79 13.70 2.13 6.44
C ASP A 79 14.02 1.46 5.09
N LEU A 80 14.19 0.13 5.08
CA LEU A 80 14.31 -0.65 3.83
C LEU A 80 13.02 -0.63 3.02
N CYS A 81 11.85 -0.73 3.67
CA CYS A 81 10.57 -0.58 2.97
C CYS A 81 10.45 0.78 2.27
N ARG A 82 10.91 1.86 2.93
CA ARG A 82 10.89 3.22 2.37
C ARG A 82 11.85 3.40 1.19
N LEU A 83 13.00 2.72 1.23
CA LEU A 83 14.02 2.84 0.19
C LEU A 83 13.71 1.98 -1.03
N GLU A 84 13.36 0.72 -0.78
CA GLU A 84 13.28 -0.31 -1.80
C GLU A 84 11.86 -0.55 -2.29
N HIS A 85 10.81 -0.12 -1.58
CA HIS A 85 9.40 -0.36 -1.95
C HIS A 85 9.10 -1.83 -2.31
N PRO A 86 9.25 -2.77 -1.36
CA PRO A 86 8.84 -4.17 -1.55
C PRO A 86 7.32 -4.29 -1.71
N ASP A 87 6.87 -5.35 -2.38
CA ASP A 87 5.44 -5.65 -2.53
C ASP A 87 4.84 -6.22 -1.24
N LEU A 88 5.64 -6.98 -0.48
CA LEU A 88 5.22 -7.62 0.76
C LEU A 88 6.39 -7.71 1.74
N ALA A 89 6.12 -7.57 3.04
CA ALA A 89 7.12 -7.77 4.08
C ALA A 89 6.82 -8.98 4.98
N ILE A 90 7.85 -9.75 5.30
CA ILE A 90 7.82 -10.82 6.30
C ILE A 90 8.61 -10.34 7.51
N LEU A 91 7.98 -10.22 8.67
CA LEU A 91 8.61 -9.70 9.89
C LEU A 91 8.47 -10.68 11.04
N ASP A 92 9.52 -10.87 11.84
CA ASP A 92 9.39 -11.52 13.14
C ASP A 92 8.69 -10.61 14.16
N ILE A 93 7.84 -11.17 15.02
CA ILE A 93 7.21 -10.42 16.12
C ILE A 93 8.25 -9.87 17.06
N ARG A 94 9.22 -10.70 17.46
CA ARG A 94 10.17 -10.36 18.52
C ARG A 94 11.46 -9.90 17.86
N MET A 95 11.63 -8.58 17.78
CA MET A 95 12.85 -7.95 17.32
C MET A 95 13.30 -6.87 18.31
N PRO A 96 14.62 -6.60 18.42
CA PRO A 96 15.12 -5.50 19.23
C PRO A 96 14.71 -4.14 18.64
N GLU A 97 14.79 -3.07 19.44
CA GLU A 97 14.46 -1.66 19.08
C GLU A 97 12.98 -1.39 18.75
N MET A 98 12.44 -2.04 17.73
CA MET A 98 11.03 -1.97 17.34
C MET A 98 10.53 -3.38 17.04
N ASP A 99 9.40 -3.74 17.65
CA ASP A 99 8.78 -5.05 17.44
C ASP A 99 8.14 -5.16 16.06
N GLY A 100 7.92 -6.41 15.59
CA GLY A 100 7.38 -6.64 14.24
C GLY A 100 5.96 -6.15 14.05
N LEU A 101 5.16 -6.03 15.12
CA LEU A 101 3.77 -5.61 15.04
C LEU A 101 3.65 -4.09 14.92
N GLU A 102 4.45 -3.35 15.69
CA GLU A 102 4.63 -1.91 15.57
C GLU A 102 5.22 -1.56 14.21
N ALA A 103 6.23 -2.30 13.75
CA ALA A 103 6.81 -2.15 12.42
C ALA A 103 5.74 -2.37 11.33
N ALA A 104 4.92 -3.42 11.45
CA ALA A 104 3.85 -3.70 10.49
C ALA A 104 2.84 -2.54 10.40
N GLY A 105 2.42 -2.00 11.54
CA GLY A 105 1.51 -0.86 11.58
C GLY A 105 2.07 0.38 10.88
N LYS A 106 3.35 0.68 11.08
CA LYS A 106 4.02 1.82 10.41
C LYS A 106 4.22 1.56 8.91
N ILE A 107 4.70 0.38 8.54
CA ILE A 107 4.94 0.00 7.14
C ILE A 107 3.63 0.10 6.34
N PHE A 108 2.55 -0.48 6.85
CA PHE A 108 1.27 -0.44 6.15
C PHE A 108 0.61 0.94 6.20
N GLY A 109 0.67 1.63 7.33
CA GLY A 109 0.08 2.97 7.48
C GLY A 109 0.78 4.04 6.63
N GLU A 110 2.09 3.93 6.44
CA GLU A 110 2.87 4.91 5.66
C GLU A 110 3.00 4.53 4.19
N LEU A 111 3.15 3.24 3.88
CA LEU A 111 3.53 2.77 2.54
C LEU A 111 2.48 1.85 1.90
N GLY A 112 1.46 1.41 2.65
CA GLY A 112 0.44 0.49 2.15
C GLY A 112 0.92 -0.95 1.95
N ILE A 113 2.15 -1.29 2.38
CA ILE A 113 2.75 -2.60 2.10
C ILE A 113 2.17 -3.66 3.05
N PRO A 114 1.57 -4.75 2.56
CA PRO A 114 1.03 -5.82 3.39
C PRO A 114 2.15 -6.60 4.10
N VAL A 115 1.86 -7.01 5.34
CA VAL A 115 2.83 -7.71 6.20
C VAL A 115 2.35 -9.11 6.58
N VAL A 116 3.28 -10.07 6.53
CA VAL A 116 3.14 -11.41 7.10
C VAL A 116 4.02 -11.52 8.33
N ILE A 117 3.41 -11.91 9.45
CA ILE A 117 4.11 -12.00 10.72
C ILE A 117 4.61 -13.43 10.96
N LEU A 118 5.88 -13.56 11.33
CA LEU A 118 6.48 -14.80 11.82
C LEU A 118 6.48 -14.80 13.35
N SER A 119 6.15 -15.94 13.95
CA SER A 119 6.17 -16.09 15.41
C SER A 119 6.75 -17.42 15.85
N ALA A 120 7.52 -17.42 16.93
CA ALA A 120 7.97 -18.62 17.61
C ALA A 120 6.93 -19.20 18.59
N TYR A 121 5.95 -18.40 19.04
CA TYR A 121 4.92 -18.80 20.00
C TYR A 121 3.51 -18.73 19.40
N SER A 122 2.67 -19.71 19.73
CA SER A 122 1.28 -19.81 19.29
C SER A 122 0.33 -18.91 20.11
N ASP A 123 0.71 -17.66 20.39
CA ASP A 123 -0.12 -16.78 21.19
C ASP A 123 -1.26 -16.19 20.33
N PRO A 124 -2.54 -16.55 20.60
CA PRO A 124 -3.67 -16.17 19.75
C PRO A 124 -3.98 -14.67 19.78
N GLU A 125 -3.49 -13.94 20.79
CA GLU A 125 -3.81 -12.52 20.98
C GLU A 125 -3.30 -11.64 19.82
N TYR A 126 -2.19 -12.03 19.18
CA TYR A 126 -1.62 -11.30 18.04
C TYR A 126 -2.32 -11.60 16.71
N VAL A 127 -3.02 -12.73 16.61
CA VAL A 127 -3.78 -13.13 15.40
C VAL A 127 -4.98 -12.20 15.18
N LEU A 128 -5.46 -11.54 16.24
CA LEU A 128 -6.61 -10.64 16.22
C LEU A 128 -6.27 -9.21 15.75
N ALA A 129 -5.00 -8.86 15.60
CA ALA A 129 -4.55 -7.56 15.12
C ALA A 129 -5.08 -7.23 13.70
N GLY A 130 -5.29 -8.28 12.88
CA GLY A 130 -6.01 -8.23 11.61
C GLY A 130 -5.46 -7.24 10.55
N ASN A 131 -6.23 -7.08 9.46
CA ASN A 131 -5.90 -6.16 8.36
C ASN A 131 -5.75 -4.69 8.82
N LYS A 132 -6.28 -4.33 9.99
CA LYS A 132 -6.23 -2.95 10.52
C LYS A 132 -4.83 -2.45 10.84
N ILE A 133 -3.92 -3.37 11.18
CA ILE A 133 -2.50 -3.06 11.46
C ILE A 133 -1.63 -3.45 10.24
N GLY A 134 -2.25 -3.78 9.11
CA GLY A 134 -1.53 -4.20 7.91
C GLY A 134 -1.04 -5.64 7.92
N VAL A 135 -1.51 -6.45 8.87
CA VAL A 135 -1.15 -7.87 8.97
C VAL A 135 -2.14 -8.72 8.19
N PHE A 136 -1.67 -9.31 7.09
CA PHE A 136 -2.48 -10.12 6.16
C PHE A 136 -2.22 -11.62 6.29
N GLY A 137 -1.16 -12.00 7.02
CA GLY A 137 -0.81 -13.39 7.27
C GLY A 137 -0.04 -13.58 8.56
N TYR A 138 -0.06 -14.82 9.05
CA TYR A 138 0.66 -15.23 10.23
C TYR A 138 1.23 -16.64 10.02
N LEU A 139 2.48 -16.84 10.43
CA LEU A 139 3.24 -18.07 10.24
C LEU A 139 3.98 -18.44 11.52
N LEU A 140 3.93 -19.72 11.89
CA LEU A 140 4.66 -20.25 13.04
C LEU A 140 6.01 -20.82 12.63
N LYS A 141 7.07 -20.44 13.34
CA LYS A 141 8.41 -21.04 13.20
C LYS A 141 8.41 -22.47 13.81
N PRO A 142 9.10 -23.45 13.20
CA PRO A 142 9.85 -23.37 11.94
C PRO A 142 8.92 -23.44 10.72
N VAL A 143 9.17 -22.57 9.73
CA VAL A 143 8.36 -22.50 8.50
C VAL A 143 9.03 -23.32 7.39
N THR A 144 8.25 -24.16 6.71
CA THR A 144 8.72 -24.87 5.51
C THR A 144 8.57 -24.01 4.24
N ARG A 145 9.29 -24.37 3.17
CA ARG A 145 9.19 -23.70 1.86
C ARG A 145 7.74 -23.66 1.34
N ASP A 146 7.02 -24.78 1.43
CA ASP A 146 5.65 -24.87 0.95
C ASP A 146 4.70 -24.00 1.78
N GLN A 147 4.91 -23.93 3.10
CA GLN A 147 4.14 -23.05 3.98
C GLN A 147 4.40 -21.58 3.67
N LEU A 148 5.66 -21.17 3.44
CA LEU A 148 5.99 -19.81 3.02
C LEU A 148 5.25 -19.44 1.73
N HIS A 149 5.31 -20.30 0.72
CA HIS A 149 4.66 -20.06 -0.56
C HIS A 149 3.14 -19.85 -0.41
N VAL A 150 2.45 -20.80 0.22
CA VAL A 150 0.99 -20.74 0.41
C VAL A 150 0.59 -19.53 1.23
N SER A 151 1.31 -19.23 2.32
CA SER A 151 0.97 -18.09 3.16
C SER A 151 1.20 -16.75 2.49
N LEU A 152 2.22 -16.62 1.63
CA LEU A 152 2.43 -15.43 0.82
C LEU A 152 1.34 -15.24 -0.23
N GLU A 153 0.94 -16.31 -0.92
CA GLU A 153 -0.16 -16.25 -1.90
C GLU A 153 -1.48 -15.83 -1.22
N VAL A 154 -1.82 -16.44 -0.08
CA VAL A 154 -3.03 -16.10 0.68
C VAL A 154 -2.98 -14.67 1.21
N ALA A 155 -1.83 -14.23 1.74
CA ALA A 155 -1.68 -12.87 2.24
C ALA A 155 -1.82 -11.83 1.12
N TRP A 156 -1.23 -12.10 -0.05
CA TRP A 156 -1.32 -11.23 -1.22
C TRP A 156 -2.75 -11.12 -1.75
N ALA A 157 -3.44 -12.25 -1.92
CA ALA A 157 -4.84 -12.25 -2.35
C ALA A 157 -5.72 -11.46 -1.39
N ARG A 158 -5.55 -11.64 -0.07
CA ARG A 158 -6.28 -10.87 0.94
C ARG A 158 -5.97 -9.38 0.91
N TYR A 159 -4.74 -9.01 0.57
CA TYR A 159 -4.36 -7.61 0.40
C TYR A 159 -5.01 -7.01 -0.84
N GLN A 160 -5.03 -7.73 -1.97
CA GLN A 160 -5.70 -7.29 -3.19
C GLN A 160 -7.20 -7.09 -2.97
N ASP A 161 -7.88 -8.06 -2.34
CA ASP A 161 -9.30 -7.96 -1.99
C ASP A 161 -9.56 -6.74 -1.08
N TRP A 162 -8.67 -6.50 -0.11
CA TRP A 162 -8.77 -5.34 0.78
C TRP A 162 -8.54 -4.02 0.04
N ALA A 163 -7.54 -3.97 -0.85
CA ALA A 163 -7.20 -2.78 -1.62
C ALA A 163 -8.35 -2.38 -2.56
N GLU A 164 -8.95 -3.35 -3.26
CA GLU A 164 -10.10 -3.13 -4.15
C GLU A 164 -11.31 -2.57 -3.37
N GLN A 165 -11.63 -3.17 -2.22
CA GLN A 165 -12.73 -2.69 -1.37
C GLN A 165 -12.48 -1.29 -0.80
N ASN A 166 -11.23 -0.98 -0.47
CA ASN A 166 -10.88 0.32 0.11
C ASN A 166 -10.82 1.42 -0.96
N GLU A 167 -10.45 1.09 -2.20
CA GLU A 167 -10.45 2.01 -3.33
C GLU A 167 -11.84 2.58 -3.61
N GLU A 168 -12.89 1.74 -3.62
CA GLU A 168 -14.27 2.19 -3.81
C GLU A 168 -14.72 3.16 -2.70
N THR A 169 -14.33 2.87 -1.45
CA THR A 169 -14.64 3.71 -0.30
C THR A 169 -13.93 5.07 -0.40
N ASP A 170 -12.67 5.08 -0.84
CA ASP A 170 -11.88 6.29 -0.97
C ASP A 170 -12.36 7.16 -2.14
N GLU A 171 -12.72 6.57 -3.28
CA GLU A 171 -13.30 7.31 -4.41
C GLU A 171 -14.61 8.02 -4.01
N LEU A 172 -15.51 7.29 -3.33
CA LEU A 172 -16.77 7.84 -2.84
C LEU A 172 -16.54 8.97 -1.84
N ARG A 173 -15.59 8.82 -0.91
CA ARG A 173 -15.23 9.86 0.07
C ARG A 173 -14.69 11.10 -0.61
N ILE A 174 -13.78 10.96 -1.57
CA ILE A 174 -13.23 12.08 -2.34
C ILE A 174 -14.36 12.85 -3.02
N ARG A 175 -15.29 12.15 -3.67
CA ARG A 175 -16.45 12.77 -4.34
C ARG A 175 -17.34 13.55 -3.37
N LEU A 176 -17.58 13.01 -2.17
CA LEU A 176 -18.36 13.69 -1.13
C LEU A 176 -17.66 14.95 -0.61
N GLU A 177 -16.35 14.89 -0.33
CA GLU A 177 -15.61 16.05 0.17
C GLU A 177 -15.53 17.15 -0.89
N GLN A 178 -15.33 16.78 -2.16
CA GLN A 178 -15.38 17.74 -3.27
C GLN A 178 -16.74 18.47 -3.34
N ARG A 179 -17.84 17.72 -3.19
CA ARG A 179 -19.18 18.31 -3.19
C ARG A 179 -19.37 19.26 -2.01
N LYS A 180 -18.89 18.90 -0.82
CA LYS A 180 -18.96 19.73 0.38
C LYS A 180 -18.23 21.07 0.19
N ILE A 181 -17.03 21.06 -0.38
CA ILE A 181 -16.27 22.30 -0.68
C ILE A 181 -17.03 23.18 -1.68
N ILE A 182 -17.62 22.58 -2.72
CA ILE A 182 -18.42 23.31 -3.70
C ILE A 182 -19.66 23.95 -3.06
N GLU A 183 -20.38 23.22 -2.20
CA GLU A 183 -21.54 23.76 -1.47
C GLU A 183 -21.14 24.89 -0.52
N GLN A 184 -20.01 24.75 0.18
CA GLN A 184 -19.46 25.82 1.02
C GLN A 184 -19.15 27.07 0.19
N ALA A 185 -18.41 26.93 -0.91
CA ALA A 185 -18.08 28.04 -1.80
C ALA A 185 -19.33 28.73 -2.37
N LYS A 186 -20.36 27.96 -2.75
CA LYS A 186 -21.65 28.51 -3.19
C LYS A 186 -22.29 29.35 -2.10
N TRP A 187 -22.35 28.84 -0.86
CA TRP A 187 -22.95 29.57 0.25
C TRP A 187 -22.23 30.89 0.54
N ILE A 188 -20.90 30.89 0.45
CA ILE A 188 -20.08 32.11 0.58
C ILE A 188 -20.45 33.15 -0.48
N ILE A 189 -20.59 32.72 -1.74
CA ILE A 189 -20.95 33.61 -2.85
C ILE A 189 -22.38 34.13 -2.69
N VAL A 190 -23.33 33.26 -2.35
CA VAL A 190 -24.73 33.62 -2.07
C VAL A 190 -24.79 34.71 -1.01
N LYS A 191 -24.09 34.53 0.12
CA LYS A 191 -24.07 35.51 1.21
C LYS A 191 -23.34 36.81 0.87
N SER A 192 -22.15 36.72 0.30
CA SER A 192 -21.30 37.90 0.05
C SER A 192 -21.79 38.76 -1.10
N LYS A 193 -22.39 38.15 -2.13
CA LYS A 193 -22.89 38.86 -3.32
C LYS A 193 -24.40 39.02 -3.36
N ASN A 194 -25.11 38.49 -2.37
CA ASN A 194 -26.57 38.54 -2.26
C ASN A 194 -27.25 38.03 -3.55
N VAL A 195 -26.83 36.85 -4.01
CA VAL A 195 -27.34 36.18 -5.22
C VAL A 195 -28.00 34.86 -4.87
N GLU A 196 -28.86 34.35 -5.73
CA GLU A 196 -29.43 33.02 -5.56
C GLU A 196 -28.39 31.92 -5.84
N GLU A 197 -28.65 30.73 -5.29
CA GLU A 197 -27.79 29.55 -5.43
C GLU A 197 -27.46 29.17 -6.90
N PRO A 198 -28.42 29.20 -7.86
CA PRO A 198 -28.11 28.87 -9.25
C PRO A 198 -27.10 29.84 -9.89
N ASP A 199 -27.13 31.11 -9.50
CA ASP A 199 -26.23 32.13 -10.02
C ASP A 199 -24.84 32.01 -9.39
N ALA A 200 -24.76 31.70 -8.09
CA ALA A 200 -23.48 31.39 -7.45
C ALA A 200 -22.74 30.23 -8.13
N MET A 201 -23.47 29.15 -8.49
CA MET A 201 -22.88 28.03 -9.23
C MET A 201 -22.39 28.44 -10.63
N ARG A 202 -23.19 29.23 -11.38
CA ARG A 202 -22.75 29.76 -12.69
C ARG A 202 -21.49 30.60 -12.57
N MET A 203 -21.35 31.38 -11.50
CA MET A 203 -20.15 32.19 -11.26
C MET A 203 -18.92 31.32 -11.02
N LEU A 204 -19.02 30.26 -10.20
CA LEU A 204 -17.94 29.30 -9.99
C LEU A 204 -17.52 28.63 -11.31
N GLN A 205 -18.49 28.15 -12.09
CA GLN A 205 -18.22 27.52 -13.39
C GLN A 205 -17.57 28.50 -14.39
N LYS A 206 -18.02 29.76 -14.40
CA LYS A 206 -17.43 30.82 -15.24
C LYS A 206 -15.98 31.10 -14.84
N GLN A 207 -15.70 31.15 -13.54
CA GLN A 207 -14.34 31.34 -13.03
C GLN A 207 -13.43 30.14 -13.36
N ALA A 208 -13.91 28.91 -13.19
CA ALA A 208 -13.18 27.70 -13.55
C ALA A 208 -12.80 27.69 -15.05
N ARG A 209 -13.76 28.02 -15.92
CA ARG A 209 -13.54 28.11 -17.38
C ARG A 209 -12.53 29.19 -17.76
N ASN A 210 -12.66 30.38 -17.18
CA ASN A 210 -11.78 31.51 -17.50
C ASN A 210 -10.34 31.27 -17.03
N ASN A 211 -10.17 30.55 -15.91
CA ASN A 211 -8.87 30.33 -15.29
C ASN A 211 -8.24 28.97 -15.68
N ARG A 212 -8.93 28.16 -16.51
CA ARG A 212 -8.55 26.77 -16.87
C ARG A 212 -8.21 25.91 -15.65
N LYS A 213 -8.98 26.09 -14.56
CA LYS A 213 -8.85 25.30 -13.33
C LYS A 213 -10.03 24.37 -13.18
N SER A 214 -9.88 23.33 -12.37
CA SER A 214 -11.02 22.49 -12.01
C SER A 214 -12.03 23.29 -11.17
N LEU A 215 -13.29 22.85 -11.17
CA LEU A 215 -14.33 23.50 -10.36
C LEU A 215 -13.99 23.45 -8.87
N ILE A 216 -13.37 22.35 -8.42
CA ILE A 216 -12.97 22.17 -7.03
C ILE A 216 -11.87 23.14 -6.61
N ASP A 217 -10.85 23.37 -7.45
CA ASP A 217 -9.76 24.32 -7.14
C ASP A 217 -10.28 25.74 -6.96
N VAL A 218 -11.27 26.13 -7.78
CA VAL A 218 -11.90 27.45 -7.67
C VAL A 218 -12.76 27.54 -6.41
N ALA A 219 -13.53 26.50 -6.10
CA ALA A 219 -14.32 26.44 -4.88
C ALA A 219 -13.42 26.51 -3.64
N GLN A 220 -12.31 25.78 -3.63
CA GLN A 220 -11.32 25.80 -2.56
C GLN A 220 -10.73 27.20 -2.40
N ALA A 221 -10.34 27.87 -3.48
CA ALA A 221 -9.83 29.24 -3.41
C ALA A 221 -10.83 30.24 -2.80
N VAL A 222 -12.14 30.05 -3.02
CA VAL A 222 -13.19 30.86 -2.40
C VAL A 222 -13.30 30.59 -0.90
N VAL A 223 -13.28 29.32 -0.50
CA VAL A 223 -13.31 28.90 0.92
C VAL A 223 -12.07 29.40 1.66
N ASP A 224 -10.88 29.22 1.08
CA ASP A 224 -9.61 29.67 1.65
C ASP A 224 -9.58 31.19 1.82
N SER A 225 -10.06 31.94 0.82
CA SER A 225 -10.15 33.39 0.91
C SER A 225 -11.06 33.84 2.05
N GLN A 226 -12.17 33.14 2.32
CA GLN A 226 -13.03 33.46 3.45
C GLN A 226 -12.35 33.11 4.78
N ASN A 227 -11.69 31.96 4.88
CA ASN A 227 -10.98 31.56 6.11
C ASN A 227 -9.83 32.52 6.44
N LEU A 228 -9.12 33.03 5.42
CA LEU A 228 -8.09 34.05 5.58
C LEU A 228 -8.65 35.41 6.02
N LEU A 229 -9.93 35.66 5.73
CA LEU A 229 -10.65 36.89 6.03
C LEU A 229 -11.64 36.70 7.21
N GLY A 230 -11.57 35.56 7.93
CA GLY A 230 -12.62 35.10 8.84
C GLY A 230 -12.77 35.94 10.12
N ASP A 231 -14.03 36.36 10.35
CA ASP A 231 -14.67 37.08 11.47
C ASP A 231 -14.03 38.37 12.02
#